data_AF-A0A7Y0XA68-F1
#
_entry.id   AF-A0A7Y0XA68-F1
#
_cell.length_a   1.000
_cell.length_b   1.000
_cell.length_c   1.000
_cell.angle_alpha   90.00
_cell.angle_beta   90.00
_cell.angle_gamma   90.00
#
_symmetry.space_group_name_H-M   'P 1'
#
loop_
_entity.id
_entity.type
_entity.pdbx_description
1 polymer ?
#
loop_
_entity_poly.entity_id
_entity_poly.type
_entity_poly.pdbx_seq_one_letter_code
_entity_poly.pdbx_strand_id
1 'polypeptide(L)'
;FPAMEHLMCHAARMRNRTRGRLTCPAVFRAPFGGGIHAPEHHSESVEALFAHTAGFKVVIPSSPQRAYGLLLAAIRSNDPVMFFEPKRIYRTVKS
;
A
#
# COMPACT_ATOMS: atom_id res chain seq x y z
N PHE A 1 -1.33 -4.20 -14.74
CA PHE A 1 -1.01 -4.45 -13.32
C PHE A 1 -0.79 -5.94 -13.06
N PRO A 2 0.47 -6.45 -13.15
CA PRO A 2 0.74 -7.88 -13.17
C PRO A 2 0.45 -8.60 -11.83
N ALA A 3 0.65 -7.93 -10.68
CA ALA A 3 0.46 -8.54 -9.36
C ALA A 3 -0.99 -8.42 -8.82
N MET A 4 -1.92 -7.84 -9.59
CA MET A 4 -3.25 -7.48 -9.10
C MET A 4 -4.07 -8.70 -8.67
N GLU A 5 -3.96 -9.80 -9.41
CA GLU A 5 -4.62 -11.08 -9.11
C GLU A 5 -4.16 -11.63 -7.74
N HIS A 6 -2.84 -11.75 -7.53
CA HIS A 6 -2.29 -12.22 -6.27
C HIS A 6 -2.68 -11.33 -5.08
N LEU A 7 -2.78 -10.02 -5.28
CA LEU A 7 -3.17 -9.09 -4.22
C LEU A 7 -4.66 -9.19 -3.90
N MET A 8 -5.52 -9.03 -4.90
CA MET A 8 -6.97 -8.90 -4.69
C MET A 8 -7.68 -10.24 -4.50
N CYS A 9 -7.27 -11.28 -5.22
CA CYS A 9 -7.88 -12.59 -5.16
C CYS A 9 -7.29 -13.46 -4.06
N HIS A 10 -6.01 -13.29 -3.72
CA HIS A 10 -5.35 -14.07 -2.68
C HIS A 10 -5.13 -13.27 -1.40
N ALA A 11 -4.18 -12.33 -1.36
CA ALA A 11 -3.76 -11.67 -0.12
C ALA A 11 -4.94 -11.09 0.67
N ALA A 12 -5.80 -10.30 0.02
CA ALA A 12 -6.98 -9.69 0.64
C ALA A 12 -7.99 -10.71 1.20
N ARG A 13 -8.07 -11.90 0.60
CA ARG A 13 -9.13 -12.88 0.89
C ARG A 13 -8.69 -13.95 1.87
N MET A 14 -7.39 -14.15 2.11
CA MET A 14 -6.85 -15.26 2.91
C MET A 14 -7.55 -15.42 4.27
N ARG A 15 -7.66 -14.35 5.05
CA ARG A 15 -8.30 -14.39 6.37
C ARG A 15 -9.76 -14.82 6.29
N ASN A 16 -10.54 -14.17 5.42
CA ASN A 16 -11.96 -14.49 5.28
C ASN A 16 -12.18 -15.90 4.70
N ARG A 17 -11.45 -16.26 3.64
CA ARG A 17 -11.52 -17.57 2.96
C ARG A 17 -11.29 -18.72 3.93
N THR A 18 -10.36 -18.55 4.85
CA THR A 18 -9.98 -19.59 5.81
C THR A 18 -10.71 -19.45 7.15
N ARG A 19 -11.71 -18.55 7.24
CA ARG A 19 -12.44 -18.22 8.47
C ARG A 19 -11.50 -17.93 9.65
N GLY A 20 -10.41 -17.21 9.38
CA GLY A 20 -9.42 -16.79 10.36
C GLY A 20 -8.29 -17.78 10.64
N ARG A 21 -8.31 -19.00 10.06
CA ARG A 21 -7.25 -20.00 10.29
C ARG A 21 -5.89 -19.55 9.76
N LEU A 22 -5.86 -18.85 8.63
CA LEU A 22 -4.65 -18.25 8.06
C LEU A 22 -4.81 -16.73 7.98
N THR A 23 -3.70 -16.02 8.12
CA THR A 23 -3.63 -14.55 7.95
C THR A 23 -2.64 -14.20 6.85
N CYS A 24 -2.60 -12.93 6.43
CA CYS A 24 -1.64 -12.44 5.44
C CYS A 24 -0.90 -11.23 6.01
N PRO A 25 0.08 -11.44 6.92
CA PRO A 25 0.87 -10.37 7.53
C PRO A 25 1.93 -9.89 6.53
N ALA A 26 1.52 -9.01 5.60
CA ALA A 26 2.39 -8.49 4.55
C ALA A 26 2.14 -7.01 4.30
N VAL A 27 3.21 -6.27 4.01
CA VAL A 27 3.16 -4.87 3.62
C VAL A 27 3.66 -4.73 2.18
N PHE A 28 2.78 -4.31 1.28
CA PHE A 28 3.09 -4.07 -0.12
C PHE A 28 3.33 -2.57 -0.31
N ARG A 29 4.58 -2.20 -0.56
CA ARG A 29 4.99 -0.80 -0.70
C ARG A 29 5.10 -0.43 -2.17
N ALA A 30 4.58 0.71 -2.56
CA ALA A 30 4.67 1.20 -3.93
C ALA A 30 4.79 2.74 -3.97
N PRO A 31 5.81 3.30 -4.65
CA PRO A 31 5.82 4.71 -5.00
C PRO A 31 4.64 5.03 -5.91
N PHE A 32 3.87 6.07 -5.61
CA PHE A 32 2.70 6.47 -6.40
C PHE A 32 2.58 7.99 -6.55
N GLY A 33 1.62 8.44 -7.37
CA GLY A 33 1.26 9.86 -7.51
C GLY A 33 2.19 10.68 -8.42
N GLY A 34 1.64 11.70 -9.07
CA GLY A 34 2.33 12.49 -10.09
C GLY A 34 3.16 13.67 -9.59
N GLY A 35 3.41 14.63 -10.49
CA GLY A 35 4.02 15.92 -10.14
C GLY A 35 5.55 15.91 -10.04
N ILE A 36 6.21 14.97 -10.74
CA ILE A 36 7.67 14.87 -10.86
C ILE A 36 8.16 14.72 -12.33
N HIS A 37 7.28 15.02 -13.30
CA HIS A 37 7.56 14.85 -14.75
C HIS A 37 8.04 13.44 -15.13
N ALA A 38 7.46 12.40 -14.52
CA ALA A 38 7.80 11.03 -14.85
C ALA A 38 7.12 10.57 -16.16
N PRO A 39 7.69 9.58 -16.87
CA PRO A 39 7.06 8.98 -18.04
C PRO A 39 5.69 8.34 -17.74
N GLU A 40 4.98 7.98 -18.81
CA GLU A 40 3.75 7.19 -18.74
C GLU A 40 3.96 5.90 -17.90
N HIS A 41 2.97 5.52 -17.09
CA HIS A 41 3.05 4.41 -16.11
C HIS A 41 3.89 4.67 -14.85
N HIS A 42 4.31 5.91 -14.63
CA HIS A 42 5.04 6.32 -13.44
C HIS A 42 4.37 7.46 -12.67
N SER A 43 3.05 7.70 -12.76
CA SER A 43 2.38 8.81 -12.05
C SER A 43 0.98 8.48 -11.52
N GLU A 44 0.55 7.25 -11.68
CA GLU A 44 -0.80 6.80 -11.41
C GLU A 44 -1.10 6.81 -9.91
N SER A 45 -2.37 7.07 -9.59
CA SER A 45 -2.94 6.96 -8.26
C SER A 45 -4.02 5.87 -8.34
N VAL A 46 -3.66 4.66 -7.90
CA VAL A 46 -4.46 3.43 -8.03
C VAL A 46 -5.06 2.96 -6.71
N GLU A 47 -4.99 3.80 -5.67
CA GLU A 47 -5.46 3.51 -4.33
C GLU A 47 -6.94 3.13 -4.29
N ALA A 48 -7.76 3.69 -5.19
CA ALA A 48 -9.17 3.36 -5.29
C ALA A 48 -9.39 1.86 -5.52
N LEU A 49 -8.58 1.20 -6.36
CA LEU A 49 -8.71 -0.24 -6.64
C LEU A 49 -8.54 -1.07 -5.37
N PHE A 50 -7.58 -0.70 -4.53
CA PHE A 50 -7.29 -1.41 -3.28
C PHE A 50 -8.25 -1.01 -2.17
N ALA A 51 -8.67 0.25 -2.10
CA ALA A 51 -9.66 0.73 -1.14
C ALA A 51 -11.04 0.08 -1.37
N HIS A 52 -11.39 -0.22 -2.63
CA HIS A 52 -12.60 -0.96 -2.99
C HIS A 52 -12.44 -2.49 -2.86
N THR A 53 -11.25 -2.99 -2.50
CA THR A 53 -11.01 -4.40 -2.28
C THR A 53 -11.08 -4.74 -0.79
N ALA A 54 -12.18 -5.35 -0.36
CA ALA A 54 -12.35 -5.79 1.02
C ALA A 54 -11.23 -6.77 1.44
N GLY A 55 -10.63 -6.49 2.60
CA GLY A 55 -9.54 -7.28 3.19
C GLY A 55 -8.18 -6.58 3.21
N PHE A 56 -8.01 -5.51 2.44
CA PHE A 56 -6.83 -4.64 2.54
C PHE A 56 -7.02 -3.52 3.56
N LYS A 57 -5.93 -3.11 4.19
CA LYS A 57 -5.77 -1.76 4.73
C LYS A 57 -4.96 -0.93 3.73
N VAL A 58 -5.40 0.29 3.44
CA VAL A 58 -4.70 1.20 2.52
C VAL A 58 -4.16 2.39 3.30
N VAL A 59 -2.87 2.68 3.14
CA VAL A 59 -2.14 3.71 3.89
C VAL A 59 -1.34 4.59 2.93
N ILE A 60 -1.41 5.91 3.14
CA ILE A 60 -0.71 6.92 2.35
C ILE A 60 -0.12 7.96 3.31
N PRO A 61 1.19 7.92 3.65
CA PRO A 61 1.79 8.92 4.53
C PRO A 61 2.05 10.24 3.79
N SER A 62 2.05 11.35 4.55
CA SER A 62 2.23 12.70 4.00
C SER A 62 3.43 13.47 4.57
N SER A 63 4.21 12.85 5.47
CA SER A 63 5.41 13.44 6.08
C SER A 63 6.37 12.33 6.53
N PRO A 64 7.67 12.63 6.74
CA PRO A 64 8.65 11.64 7.21
C PRO A 64 8.24 10.99 8.55
N GLN A 65 7.74 11.78 9.50
CA GLN A 65 7.31 11.28 10.81
C GLN A 65 6.12 10.34 10.68
N ARG A 66 5.14 10.68 9.83
CA ARG A 66 3.99 9.82 9.54
C ARG A 66 4.42 8.55 8.81
N ALA A 67 5.32 8.65 7.82
CA ALA A 67 5.82 7.51 7.09
C ALA A 67 6.48 6.49 8.02
N TYR A 68 7.35 6.94 8.93
CA TYR A 68 8.00 6.07 9.92
C TYR A 68 6.98 5.36 10.82
N GLY A 69 6.11 6.12 11.50
CA GLY A 69 5.16 5.55 12.44
C GLY A 69 4.15 4.61 11.78
N LEU A 70 3.61 5.01 10.63
CA LEU A 70 2.63 4.21 9.89
C LEU A 70 3.25 2.96 9.28
N LEU A 71 4.51 2.99 8.83
CA LEU A 71 5.18 1.80 8.32
C LEU A 71 5.41 0.78 9.42
N LEU A 72 5.85 1.22 10.62
CA LEU A 72 5.98 0.32 11.77
C LEU A 72 4.63 -0.27 12.19
N ALA A 73 3.56 0.53 12.18
CA ALA A 73 2.21 0.04 12.46
C ALA A 73 1.73 -0.98 11.40
N ALA A 74 2.04 -0.73 10.12
CA ALA A 74 1.72 -1.63 9.01
C ALA A 74 2.45 -2.98 9.15
N ILE A 75 3.76 -2.96 9.46
CA ILE A 75 4.56 -4.18 9.66
C ILE A 75 4.03 -5.03 10.83
N ARG A 76 3.45 -4.40 11.85
CA ARG A 76 2.84 -5.09 13.00
C ARG A 76 1.43 -5.61 12.74
N SER A 77 0.83 -5.29 11.58
CA SER A 77 -0.51 -5.75 11.22
C SER A 77 -0.50 -7.22 10.77
N ASN A 78 -1.47 -8.00 11.26
CA ASN A 78 -1.71 -9.36 10.75
C ASN A 78 -2.56 -9.39 9.46
N ASP A 79 -3.01 -8.22 8.98
CA ASP A 79 -3.76 -8.06 7.73
C ASP A 79 -2.88 -7.42 6.66
N PRO A 80 -3.13 -7.72 5.37
CA PRO A 80 -2.32 -7.18 4.29
C PRO A 80 -2.52 -5.67 4.19
N VAL A 81 -1.41 -4.94 4.10
CA VAL A 81 -1.39 -3.48 4.01
C VAL A 81 -0.81 -3.04 2.67
N MET A 82 -1.57 -2.23 1.93
CA MET A 82 -1.05 -1.50 0.78
C MET A 82 -0.55 -0.14 1.25
N PHE A 83 0.75 0.11 1.11
CA PHE A 83 1.42 1.30 1.59
C PHE A 83 1.92 2.12 0.39
N PHE A 84 1.13 3.14 0.01
CA PHE A 84 1.45 4.00 -1.13
C PHE A 84 2.29 5.18 -0.70
N GLU A 85 3.45 5.36 -1.34
CA GLU A 85 4.42 6.38 -0.98
C GLU A 85 4.40 7.50 -2.02
N PRO A 86 3.91 8.71 -1.69
CA PRO A 86 3.86 9.79 -2.66
C PRO A 86 5.28 10.23 -3.03
N LYS A 87 5.74 9.85 -4.21
CA LYS A 87 7.15 10.06 -4.62
C LYS A 87 7.54 11.53 -4.71
N ARG A 88 6.57 12.41 -4.97
CA ARG A 88 6.76 13.87 -4.96
C ARG A 88 7.35 14.38 -3.66
N ILE A 89 7.04 13.74 -2.52
CA ILE A 89 7.47 14.20 -1.19
C ILE A 89 8.68 13.44 -0.62
N TYR A 90 9.30 12.54 -1.37
CA TYR A 90 10.45 11.77 -0.87
C TYR A 90 11.64 12.63 -0.45
N ARG A 91 11.84 13.79 -1.08
CA ARG A 91 13.00 14.67 -0.85
C ARG A 91 12.62 16.14 -0.70
N THR A 92 11.36 16.43 -0.35
CA THR A 92 10.89 17.81 -0.16
C THR A 92 11.33 18.40 1.17
N VAL A 93 11.57 17.56 2.18
CA VAL A 93 12.17 17.95 3.45
C VAL A 93 13.65 17.60 3.39
N LYS A 94 14.54 18.58 3.55
CA LYS A 94 15.98 18.34 3.64
C LYS A 94 16.32 17.85 5.06
N SER A 95 17.09 16.77 5.16
CA SER A 95 17.67 16.25 6.40
C SER A 95 18.78 17.14 6.91
#